data_AF-A0A411WKX3-F1
#
_entry.id   AF-A0A411WKX3-F1
#
_cell.length_a   1.000
_cell.length_b   1.000
_cell.length_c   1.000
_cell.angle_alpha   90.00
_cell.angle_beta   90.00
_cell.angle_gamma   90.00
#
_symmetry.space_group_name_H-M   'P 1'
#
loop_
_entity.id
_entity.type
_entity.pdbx_description
1 polymer ?
#
loop_
_entity_poly.entity_id
_entity_poly.type
_entity_poly.pdbx_seq_one_letter_code
_entity_poly.pdbx_strand_id
1 'polypeptide(L)'
;MIPRAIPERLLLKSQPALRHPRYRQVYEAGREARLSRELSGLDASTVPLFSHHGTYQAVFKQGWHSINAQDIRLCRDTAITHRGPHVSHA
;
A
#
# COMPACT_ATOMS: atom_id res chain seq x y z
N MET A 1 0.15 -10.59 0.82
CA MET A 1 1.30 -9.66 0.68
C MET A 1 1.06 -8.80 -0.56
N ILE A 2 1.09 -7.47 -0.45
CA ILE A 2 0.94 -6.58 -1.60
C ILE A 2 2.19 -6.66 -2.47
N PRO A 3 2.08 -6.93 -3.78
CA PRO A 3 3.22 -6.89 -4.69
C PRO A 3 3.93 -5.53 -4.61
N ARG A 4 5.24 -5.53 -4.43
CA ARG A 4 6.03 -4.29 -4.48
C ARG A 4 6.43 -4.05 -5.92
N ALA A 5 6.00 -2.94 -6.52
CA ALA A 5 6.50 -2.49 -7.82
C ALA A 5 8.02 -2.23 -7.79
N ILE A 6 8.54 -1.77 -6.64
CA ILE A 6 9.96 -1.46 -6.45
C ILE A 6 10.60 -2.52 -5.53
N PRO A 7 11.66 -3.21 -5.99
CA PRO A 7 12.47 -4.09 -5.16
C PRO A 7 12.95 -3.39 -3.88
N GLU A 8 12.93 -4.08 -2.74
CA GLU A 8 13.28 -3.50 -1.43
C GLU A 8 14.63 -2.79 -1.44
N ARG A 9 15.64 -3.39 -2.10
CA ARG A 9 16.97 -2.82 -2.21
C ARG A 9 16.97 -1.43 -2.88
N LEU A 10 16.11 -1.22 -3.88
CA LEU A 10 16.01 0.06 -4.58
C LEU A 10 15.25 1.08 -3.72
N LEU A 11 14.22 0.65 -3.01
CA LEU A 11 13.51 1.50 -2.05
C LEU A 11 14.43 1.99 -0.93
N LEU A 12 15.24 1.11 -0.34
CA LEU A 12 16.19 1.47 0.72
C LEU A 12 17.36 2.31 0.22
N LYS A 13 17.62 2.34 -1.10
CA LYS A 13 18.58 3.26 -1.72
C LYS A 13 17.99 4.66 -1.89
N SER A 14 16.75 4.77 -2.34
CA SER A 14 16.09 6.07 -2.53
C SER A 14 15.59 6.68 -1.21
N GLN A 15 15.22 5.85 -0.24
CA GLN A 15 14.71 6.25 1.08
C GLN A 15 15.46 5.51 2.20
N PRO A 16 16.67 5.96 2.56
CA PRO A 16 17.50 5.28 3.57
C PRO A 16 16.87 5.25 4.97
N ALA A 17 15.97 6.18 5.29
CA ALA A 17 15.24 6.22 6.56
C ALA A 17 14.40 4.95 6.81
N LEU A 18 13.95 4.26 5.75
CA LEU A 18 13.16 3.03 5.86
C LEU A 18 13.98 1.80 6.27
N ARG A 19 15.29 1.96 6.51
CA ARG A 19 16.08 0.97 7.24
C ARG A 19 15.63 0.85 8.70
N HIS A 20 15.06 1.92 9.27
CA HIS A 20 14.48 1.86 10.61
C HIS A 20 13.15 1.07 10.58
N PRO A 21 13.01 0.01 11.39
CA PRO A 21 11.88 -0.93 11.28
C PRO A 21 10.53 -0.26 11.51
N ARG A 22 10.43 0.69 12.45
CA ARG A 22 9.18 1.43 12.69
C ARG A 22 8.79 2.32 11.51
N TYR A 23 9.76 2.94 10.83
CA TYR A 23 9.45 3.78 9.67
C TYR A 23 9.01 2.93 8.50
N ARG A 24 9.62 1.75 8.33
CA ARG A 24 9.16 0.76 7.35
C ARG A 24 7.71 0.34 7.59
N GLN A 25 7.37 -0.02 8.82
CA GLN A 25 5.99 -0.40 9.18
C GLN A 25 4.99 0.72 8.88
N VAL A 26 5.32 1.96 9.23
CA VAL A 26 4.45 3.12 8.98
C VAL A 26 4.32 3.40 7.48
N TYR A 27 5.39 3.23 6.71
CA TYR A 27 5.37 3.35 5.25
C TYR A 27 4.48 2.29 4.60
N GLU A 28 4.58 1.04 5.06
CA GLU A 28 3.75 -0.07 4.57
C GLU A 28 2.27 0.12 4.92
N ALA A 29 1.98 0.59 6.14
CA ALA A 29 0.61 0.96 6.54
C ALA A 29 0.01 2.04 5.61
N GLY A 30 0.81 3.02 5.17
CA GLY A 30 0.39 4.02 4.19
C GLY A 30 0.02 3.41 2.83
N ARG A 31 0.82 2.45 2.36
CA ARG A 31 0.55 1.71 1.11
C ARG A 31 -0.72 0.89 1.20
N GLU A 32 -0.87 0.14 2.27
CA GLU A 32 -2.05 -0.70 2.55
C GLU A 32 -3.32 0.12 2.63
N ALA A 33 -3.28 1.24 3.36
CA ALA A 33 -4.42 2.13 3.49
C ALA A 33 -4.84 2.73 2.14
N ARG A 34 -3.89 3.13 1.29
CA ARG A 34 -4.19 3.65 -0.06
C ARG A 34 -4.88 2.58 -0.90
N LEU A 35 -4.31 1.38 -0.97
CA LEU A 35 -4.87 0.29 -1.75
C LEU A 35 -6.25 -0.13 -1.24
N SER A 36 -6.44 -0.24 0.08
CA SER A 36 -7.74 -0.58 0.65
C SER A 36 -8.82 0.43 0.26
N ARG A 37 -8.55 1.74 0.30
CA ARG A 37 -9.53 2.76 -0.13
C ARG A 37 -9.88 2.64 -1.62
N GLU A 38 -8.87 2.50 -2.47
CA GLU A 38 -9.04 2.35 -3.92
C GLU A 38 -9.82 1.10 -4.30
N LEU A 39 -9.61 0.00 -3.57
CA LEU A 39 -10.33 -1.26 -3.78
C LEU A 39 -11.77 -1.19 -3.26
N SER A 40 -12.03 -0.42 -2.21
CA SER A 40 -13.37 -0.16 -1.70
C SER A 40 -14.14 0.91 -2.49
N GLY A 41 -13.53 1.54 -3.51
CA GLY A 41 -14.16 2.62 -4.28
C GLY A 41 -14.34 3.93 -3.50
N LEU A 42 -13.60 4.09 -2.40
CA LEU A 42 -13.60 5.31 -1.60
C LEU A 42 -12.67 6.35 -2.20
N ASP A 43 -12.94 7.64 -1.94
CA ASP A 43 -12.03 8.70 -2.35
C ASP A 43 -10.66 8.52 -1.66
N ALA A 44 -9.63 8.45 -2.49
CA ALA A 44 -8.26 8.34 -2.06
C ALA A 44 -7.45 9.59 -2.44
N SER A 45 -8.05 10.64 -2.99
CA SER A 45 -7.38 11.91 -3.33
C SER A 45 -6.62 12.49 -2.13
N THR A 46 -7.19 12.36 -0.92
CA THR A 46 -6.67 12.95 0.31
C THR A 46 -5.99 11.92 1.20
N VAL A 47 -4.79 12.25 1.67
CA VAL A 47 -4.07 11.41 2.64
C VAL A 47 -4.69 11.54 4.03
N PRO A 48 -5.11 10.44 4.68
CA PRO A 48 -5.66 10.50 6.03
C PRO A 48 -4.59 10.85 7.07
N LEU A 49 -5.07 11.37 8.20
CA LEU A 49 -4.25 11.47 9.40
C LEU A 49 -4.01 10.06 9.96
N PHE A 50 -2.75 9.67 10.05
CA PHE A 50 -2.30 8.41 10.63
C PHE A 50 -1.74 8.61 12.04
N SER A 51 -0.94 9.66 12.25
CA SER A 51 -0.35 9.99 13.55
C SER A 51 -0.24 11.49 13.75
N HIS A 52 -0.36 11.95 14.99
CA HIS A 52 -0.07 13.33 15.38
C HIS A 52 1.43 13.64 15.38
N HIS A 53 2.28 12.61 15.39
CA HIS A 53 3.73 12.79 15.32
C HIS A 53 4.15 13.06 13.87
N GLY A 54 4.67 14.28 13.60
CA GLY A 54 4.99 14.74 12.25
C GLY A 54 5.85 13.79 11.42
N THR A 55 6.88 13.18 12.01
CA THR A 55 7.74 12.19 11.32
C THR A 55 6.97 10.96 10.86
N TYR A 56 6.16 10.34 11.72
CA TYR A 56 5.37 9.17 11.33
C TYR A 56 4.30 9.55 10.31
N GLN A 57 3.68 10.72 10.45
CA GLN A 57 2.73 11.21 9.45
C GLN A 57 3.38 11.43 8.08
N ALA A 58 4.60 11.95 8.04
CA ALA A 58 5.35 12.14 6.80
C ALA A 58 5.73 10.81 6.14
N VAL A 59 6.20 9.84 6.93
CA VAL A 59 6.54 8.49 6.44
C VAL A 59 5.29 7.77 5.92
N PHE A 60 4.16 7.92 6.59
CA PHE A 60 2.87 7.38 6.14
C PHE A 60 2.45 8.01 4.80
N LYS A 61 2.55 9.34 4.67
CA LYS A 61 2.28 10.06 3.41
C LYS A 61 3.15 9.55 2.27
N GLN A 62 4.44 9.29 2.51
CA GLN A 62 5.33 8.70 1.51
C GLN A 62 4.85 7.32 1.06
N GLY A 63 4.43 6.47 2.01
CA GLY A 63 3.82 5.19 1.73
C GLY A 63 2.57 5.32 0.84
N TRP A 64 1.65 6.19 1.24
CA TRP A 64 0.42 6.48 0.51
C TRP A 64 0.66 6.90 -0.95
N HIS A 65 1.60 7.81 -1.18
CA HIS A 65 1.92 8.32 -2.53
C HIS A 65 2.79 7.37 -3.36
N SER A 66 3.36 6.32 -2.76
CA SER A 66 4.15 5.33 -3.50
C SER A 66 3.29 4.38 -4.34
N ILE A 67 1.98 4.29 -4.04
CA ILE A 67 1.03 3.46 -4.80
C ILE A 67 0.64 4.19 -6.07
N ASN A 68 0.80 3.52 -7.22
CA ASN A 68 0.39 4.03 -8.52
C ASN A 68 -0.79 3.24 -9.11
N ALA A 69 -1.29 3.68 -10.26
CA ALA A 69 -2.42 3.04 -10.94
C ALA A 69 -2.12 1.61 -11.43
N GLN A 70 -0.86 1.23 -11.65
CA GLN A 70 -0.50 -0.15 -12.00
C GLN A 70 -0.60 -1.05 -10.76
N ASP A 71 -0.14 -0.60 -9.59
CA ASP A 71 -0.29 -1.33 -8.32
C ASP A 71 -1.77 -1.61 -8.01
N ILE A 72 -2.63 -0.59 -8.19
CA ILE A 72 -4.07 -0.72 -7.97
C ILE A 72 -4.69 -1.75 -8.92
N ARG A 73 -4.35 -1.67 -10.22
CA ARG A 73 -4.83 -2.64 -11.23
C ARG A 73 -4.38 -4.06 -10.91
N LEU A 74 -3.09 -4.26 -10.61
CA LEU A 74 -2.55 -5.56 -10.23
C LEU A 74 -3.24 -6.14 -8.97
N CYS A 75 -3.51 -5.30 -7.97
CA CYS A 75 -4.26 -5.73 -6.78
C CYS A 75 -5.71 -6.09 -7.10
N ARG A 76 -6.39 -5.35 -8.00
CA ARG A 76 -7.74 -5.71 -8.46
C ARG A 76 -7.74 -7.04 -9.20
N ASP A 77 -6.81 -7.23 -10.12
CA ASP A 77 -6.73 -8.44 -10.95
C ASP A 77 -6.42 -9.69 -10.09
N THR A 78 -5.51 -9.57 -9.12
CA THR A 78 -5.20 -10.65 -8.17
C THR A 78 -6.34 -10.92 -7.19
N ALA A 79 -7.09 -9.88 -6.75
CA ALA A 79 -8.30 -10.06 -5.94
C ALA A 79 -9.42 -10.78 -6.71
N ILE A 80 -9.57 -10.51 -8.01
CA ILE A 80 -10.51 -11.22 -8.90
C ILE A 80 -10.07 -12.68 -9.10
N THR A 81 -8.77 -12.94 -9.24
CA THR A 81 -8.23 -14.28 -9.48
C THR A 81 -8.41 -15.21 -8.26
N HIS A 82 -8.35 -14.67 -7.03
CA HIS A 82 -8.70 -15.44 -5.82
C HIS A 82 -10.21 -15.66 -5.61
N ARG A 83 -11.06 -15.01 -6.43
CA ARG A 83 -12.51 -15.24 -6.48
C ARG A 83 -12.85 -16.14 -7.68
N GLY A 84 -12.10 -17.23 -7.86
CA GLY A 84 -12.48 -18.32 -8.75
C GLY A 84 -13.83 -18.94 -8.32
N PRO A 85 -14.56 -19.60 -9.24
CA PRO A 85 -15.94 -20.00 -9.01
C PRO A 85 -16.03 -20.91 -7.78
N HIS A 86 -16.87 -20.54 -6.81
CA HIS A 86 -17.35 -21.49 -5.82
C HIS A 86 -18.06 -22.60 -6.59
N VAL A 87 -17.37 -23.71 -6.82
CA VAL A 87 -17.96 -24.94 -7.31
C VAL A 87 -18.86 -25.46 -6.19
N SER A 88 -20.14 -25.14 -6.27
CA SER A 88 -21.19 -25.80 -5.49
C SER A 88 -21.19 -27.27 -5.92
N HIS A 89 -20.71 -28.15 -5.05
CA HIS A 89 -20.99 -29.57 -5.15
C HIS A 89 -22.48 -29.76 -4.86
N ALA A 90 -23.21 -30.25 -5.85
CA ALA A 90 -24.58 -30.76 -5.73
C ALA A 90 -24.55 -32.23 -5.33
#